data_AF-T1AC11-F1
#
_entry.id   AF-T1AC11-F1
#
_cell.length_a   1.000
_cell.length_b   1.000
_cell.length_c   1.000
_cell.angle_alpha   90.00
_cell.angle_beta   90.00
_cell.angle_gamma   90.00
#
_symmetry.space_group_name_H-M   'P 1'
#
loop_
_entity.id
_entity.type
_entity.pdbx_description
1 polymer ?
#
loop_
_entity_poly.entity_id
_entity_poly.type
_entity_poly.pdbx_seq_one_letter_code
_entity_poly.pdbx_strand_id
1 'polypeptide(L)'
;MDASAIDDDDDVDEKNRRSQLVRVCQPALRQVEHALRALPEELPLDGLCASLARTLRLTPSQIALFRLVLAIQRNADLRGLCRQIGSLDKEDAAFFCHELLEFDAIEIEMAFHEGSPILIDTAGGHDCLMQWIDFPGPIRRRIRSKLRTGETLVANDFLDALFCRAPAAKLQLADFPDPSGEIALLHRYLQQCLESPRAGVNLLLFGPPGTGKTQLARAACQALGAIAFEVPTEDDDQDPLCSQQRLAGFRAAQAQAQ
;
A
#
# COMPACT_ATOMS: atom_id res chain seq x y z
N MET A 1 -35.45 28.49 -13.78
CA MET A 1 -34.51 29.16 -12.85
C MET A 1 -33.94 28.08 -11.94
N ASP A 2 -33.46 26.98 -12.50
CA ASP A 2 -32.21 26.75 -13.24
C ASP A 2 -31.11 26.36 -12.24
N ALA A 3 -31.19 25.09 -11.84
CA ALA A 3 -30.18 24.40 -11.04
C ALA A 3 -29.07 23.77 -11.92
N SER A 4 -28.99 24.16 -13.20
CA SER A 4 -28.06 23.60 -14.19
C SER A 4 -26.84 24.50 -14.46
N ALA A 5 -26.70 25.63 -13.77
CA ALA A 5 -25.66 26.62 -14.05
C ALA A 5 -24.48 26.58 -13.05
N ILE A 6 -24.44 25.60 -12.14
CA ILE A 6 -23.39 25.48 -11.12
C ILE A 6 -22.37 24.38 -11.51
N ASP A 7 -22.75 23.36 -12.27
CA ASP A 7 -21.82 22.31 -12.73
C ASP A 7 -20.99 22.73 -13.97
N ASP A 8 -21.48 23.63 -14.82
CA ASP A 8 -20.80 23.96 -16.09
C ASP A 8 -19.61 24.92 -15.93
N ASP A 9 -19.55 25.73 -14.85
CA ASP A 9 -18.49 26.73 -14.62
C ASP A 9 -17.25 26.09 -13.95
N ASP A 10 -17.47 25.19 -12.97
CA ASP A 10 -16.39 24.42 -12.31
C ASP A 10 -15.67 23.50 -13.32
N ASP A 11 -16.41 22.90 -14.25
CA ASP A 11 -15.89 21.95 -15.24
C ASP A 11 -15.09 22.65 -16.37
N VAL A 12 -15.32 23.95 -16.58
CA VAL A 12 -14.54 24.80 -17.51
C VAL A 12 -13.26 25.31 -16.85
N ASP A 13 -13.33 25.73 -15.59
CA ASP A 13 -12.16 26.18 -14.82
C ASP A 13 -11.18 25.02 -14.58
N GLU A 14 -11.69 23.82 -14.32
CA GLU A 14 -10.84 22.63 -14.16
C GLU A 14 -10.17 22.21 -15.47
N LYS A 15 -10.88 22.26 -16.61
CA LYS A 15 -10.27 22.02 -17.94
C LYS A 15 -9.20 23.06 -18.29
N ASN A 16 -9.42 24.32 -17.94
CA ASN A 16 -8.43 25.38 -18.14
C ASN A 16 -7.20 25.19 -17.25
N ARG A 17 -7.41 24.84 -15.97
CA ARG A 17 -6.33 24.53 -15.02
C ARG A 17 -5.48 23.35 -15.50
N ARG A 18 -6.12 22.23 -15.89
CA ARG A 18 -5.45 21.05 -16.44
C ARG A 18 -4.67 21.37 -17.71
N SER A 19 -5.26 22.12 -18.64
CA SER A 19 -4.59 22.56 -19.88
C SER A 19 -3.37 23.44 -19.62
N GLN A 20 -3.45 24.31 -18.61
CA GLN A 20 -2.33 25.16 -18.20
C GLN A 20 -1.23 24.33 -17.52
N LEU A 21 -1.59 23.35 -16.70
CA LEU A 21 -0.65 22.44 -16.05
C LEU A 21 0.06 21.53 -17.05
N VAL A 22 -0.66 20.95 -18.02
CA VAL A 22 -0.07 20.22 -19.15
C VAL A 22 0.98 21.07 -19.83
N ARG A 23 0.65 22.32 -20.16
CA ARG A 23 1.57 23.23 -20.87
C ARG A 23 2.83 23.54 -20.06
N VAL A 24 2.71 23.72 -18.75
CA VAL A 24 3.84 24.00 -17.85
C VAL A 24 4.69 22.76 -17.61
N CYS A 25 4.05 21.59 -17.42
CA CYS A 25 4.73 20.35 -17.09
C CYS A 25 5.19 19.55 -18.32
N GLN A 26 4.71 19.85 -19.53
CA GLN A 26 5.02 19.11 -20.76
C GLN A 26 6.52 18.89 -21.00
N PRO A 27 7.40 19.89 -20.81
CA PRO A 27 8.83 19.70 -20.99
C PRO A 27 9.40 18.70 -19.99
N ALA A 28 9.00 18.80 -18.72
CA ALA A 28 9.43 17.89 -17.66
C ALA A 28 8.87 16.47 -17.87
N LEU A 29 7.61 16.36 -18.29
CA LEU A 29 6.95 15.10 -18.60
C LEU A 29 7.67 14.36 -19.73
N ARG A 30 7.98 15.04 -20.83
CA ARG A 30 8.79 14.47 -21.93
C ARG A 30 10.19 14.05 -21.49
N GLN A 31 10.82 14.81 -20.59
CA GLN A 31 12.14 14.45 -20.05
C GLN A 31 12.06 13.19 -19.18
N VAL A 32 11.02 13.06 -18.34
CA VAL A 32 10.77 11.87 -17.52
C VAL A 32 10.47 10.67 -18.42
N GLU A 33 9.59 10.80 -19.41
CA GLU A 33 9.31 9.75 -20.40
C GLU A 33 10.57 9.30 -21.12
N HIS A 34 11.37 10.25 -21.61
CA HIS A 34 12.60 9.94 -22.33
C HIS A 34 13.60 9.20 -21.44
N ALA A 35 13.78 9.67 -20.20
CA ALA A 35 14.65 9.03 -19.23
C ALA A 35 14.14 7.63 -18.85
N LEU A 36 12.83 7.42 -18.70
CA LEU A 36 12.23 6.10 -18.46
C LEU A 36 12.49 5.14 -19.63
N ARG A 37 12.34 5.60 -20.88
CA ARG A 37 12.61 4.79 -22.09
C ARG A 37 14.10 4.49 -22.28
N ALA A 38 14.98 5.33 -21.77
CA ALA A 38 16.44 5.17 -21.84
C ALA A 38 17.01 4.25 -20.74
N LEU A 39 16.20 3.85 -19.75
CA LEU A 39 16.63 2.88 -18.75
C LEU A 39 16.89 1.53 -19.42
N PRO A 40 18.03 0.87 -19.16
CA PRO A 40 18.27 -0.47 -19.64
C PRO A 40 17.22 -1.44 -19.03
N GLU A 41 16.79 -2.46 -19.79
CA GLU A 41 15.90 -3.58 -19.35
C GLU A 41 16.52 -4.45 -18.22
N GLU A 42 17.50 -3.94 -17.47
CA GLU A 42 18.36 -4.62 -16.50
C GLU A 42 17.67 -5.09 -15.22
N LEU A 43 16.34 -5.07 -15.19
CA LEU A 43 15.57 -5.33 -14.01
C LEU A 43 14.55 -6.42 -14.32
N PRO A 44 14.65 -7.62 -13.72
CA PRO A 44 13.53 -8.54 -13.63
C PRO A 44 12.49 -8.00 -12.63
N LEU A 45 12.13 -6.71 -12.76
CA LEU A 45 10.99 -6.09 -12.08
C LEU A 45 9.70 -6.82 -12.44
N ASP A 46 9.64 -7.47 -13.60
CA ASP A 46 8.47 -8.23 -14.00
C ASP A 46 8.18 -9.37 -13.03
N GLY A 47 9.20 -10.07 -12.55
CA GLY A 47 9.04 -11.12 -11.54
C GLY A 47 8.55 -10.55 -10.20
N LEU A 48 9.15 -9.44 -9.75
CA LEU A 48 8.76 -8.75 -8.52
C LEU A 48 7.33 -8.20 -8.60
N CYS A 49 7.03 -7.46 -9.66
CA CYS A 49 5.73 -6.85 -9.92
C CYS A 49 4.66 -7.91 -10.08
N ALA A 50 4.93 -9.00 -10.81
CA ALA A 50 3.97 -10.11 -10.93
C ALA A 50 3.73 -10.81 -9.58
N SER A 51 4.77 -10.95 -8.75
CA SER A 51 4.61 -11.51 -7.41
C SER A 51 3.76 -10.60 -6.52
N LEU A 52 4.06 -9.30 -6.47
CA LEU A 52 3.31 -8.34 -5.66
C LEU A 52 1.88 -8.13 -6.18
N ALA A 53 1.69 -8.07 -7.49
CA ALA A 53 0.38 -7.99 -8.12
C ALA A 53 -0.50 -9.17 -7.73
N ARG A 54 0.06 -10.39 -7.73
CA ARG A 54 -0.67 -11.59 -7.33
C ARG A 54 -1.00 -11.59 -5.84
N THR A 55 -0.03 -11.26 -4.98
CA THR A 55 -0.20 -11.32 -3.53
C THR A 55 -1.10 -10.19 -2.99
N LEU A 56 -0.96 -8.98 -3.52
CA LEU A 56 -1.67 -7.79 -3.05
C LEU A 56 -2.85 -7.40 -3.94
N ARG A 57 -3.11 -8.18 -5.00
CA ARG A 57 -4.21 -7.99 -5.95
C ARG A 57 -4.21 -6.58 -6.57
N LEU A 58 -3.02 -6.14 -6.96
CA LEU A 58 -2.84 -4.81 -7.54
C LEU A 58 -3.50 -4.74 -8.90
N THR A 59 -4.13 -3.60 -9.18
CA THR A 59 -4.61 -3.27 -10.52
C THR A 59 -3.43 -2.98 -11.46
N PRO A 60 -3.63 -3.06 -12.78
CA PRO A 60 -2.61 -2.67 -13.77
C PRO A 60 -2.07 -1.25 -13.53
N SER A 61 -2.94 -0.29 -13.20
CA SER A 61 -2.56 1.10 -12.88
C SER A 61 -1.67 1.18 -11.62
N GLN A 62 -2.00 0.42 -10.57
CA GLN A 62 -1.19 0.35 -9.35
C GLN A 62 0.20 -0.28 -9.61
N ILE A 63 0.28 -1.29 -10.48
CA ILE A 63 1.56 -1.90 -10.88
C ILE A 63 2.40 -0.89 -11.68
N ALA A 64 1.78 -0.13 -12.58
CA ALA A 64 2.46 0.88 -13.37
C ALA A 64 3.01 2.01 -12.48
N LEU A 65 2.21 2.50 -11.53
CA LEU A 65 2.66 3.46 -10.53
C LEU A 65 3.80 2.89 -9.68
N PHE A 66 3.67 1.66 -9.19
CA PHE A 66 4.72 0.97 -8.43
C PHE A 66 6.05 0.92 -9.20
N ARG A 67 6.01 0.58 -10.48
CA ARG A 67 7.19 0.58 -11.37
C ARG A 67 7.77 1.98 -11.51
N LEU A 68 6.93 3.00 -11.68
CA LEU A 68 7.35 4.40 -11.74
C LEU A 68 8.09 4.81 -10.46
N VAL A 69 7.55 4.49 -9.28
CA VAL A 69 8.21 4.78 -7.98
C VAL A 69 9.59 4.13 -7.92
N LEU A 70 9.71 2.86 -8.30
CA LEU A 70 10.99 2.15 -8.28
C LEU A 70 11.99 2.75 -9.27
N ALA A 71 11.55 3.12 -10.47
CA ALA A 71 12.40 3.77 -11.46
C ALA A 71 12.93 5.11 -10.94
N ILE A 72 12.06 5.92 -10.33
CA ILE A 72 12.43 7.18 -9.68
C ILE A 72 13.42 6.91 -8.53
N GLN A 73 13.14 5.97 -7.62
CA GLN A 73 14.04 5.73 -6.49
C GLN A 73 15.45 5.28 -6.90
N ARG A 74 15.59 4.57 -8.02
CA ARG A 74 16.88 4.08 -8.54
C ARG A 74 17.67 5.12 -9.34
N ASN A 75 16.98 6.01 -10.05
CA ASN A 75 17.64 6.93 -10.97
C ASN A 75 17.68 8.35 -10.37
N ALA A 76 18.89 8.86 -10.12
CA ALA A 76 19.09 10.19 -9.55
C ALA A 76 18.61 11.31 -10.49
N ASP A 77 18.74 11.13 -11.80
CA ASP A 77 18.30 12.09 -12.82
C ASP A 77 16.78 12.17 -12.86
N LEU A 78 16.08 11.02 -12.84
CA LEU A 78 14.61 10.97 -12.73
C LEU A 78 14.13 11.69 -11.46
N ARG A 79 14.79 11.48 -10.31
CA ARG A 79 14.46 12.25 -9.09
C ARG A 79 14.69 13.74 -9.27
N GLY A 80 15.78 14.13 -9.95
CA GLY A 80 16.06 15.51 -10.29
C GLY A 80 14.94 16.14 -11.11
N LEU A 81 14.50 15.45 -12.17
CA LEU A 81 13.40 15.86 -13.04
C LEU A 81 12.09 15.97 -12.28
N CYS A 82 11.73 14.98 -11.45
CA CYS A 82 10.51 15.04 -10.65
C CYS A 82 10.51 16.19 -9.64
N ARG A 83 11.67 16.64 -9.14
CA ARG A 83 11.77 17.84 -8.29
C ARG A 83 11.59 19.14 -9.07
N GLN A 84 12.00 19.17 -10.35
CA GLN A 84 11.87 20.37 -11.20
C GLN A 84 10.42 20.68 -11.58
N ILE A 85 9.53 19.68 -11.53
CA ILE A 85 8.08 19.88 -11.76
C ILE A 85 7.50 20.87 -10.75
N GLY A 86 8.07 20.93 -9.53
CA GLY A 86 7.62 21.83 -8.47
C GLY A 86 6.39 21.31 -7.72
N SER A 87 5.70 22.24 -7.05
CA SER A 87 4.56 21.94 -6.19
C SER A 87 3.35 21.48 -7.00
N LEU A 88 2.81 20.33 -6.60
CA LEU A 88 1.62 19.71 -7.18
C LEU A 88 0.69 19.38 -6.02
N ASP A 89 -0.60 19.65 -6.16
CA ASP A 89 -1.58 19.03 -5.29
C ASP A 89 -1.88 17.59 -5.74
N LYS A 90 -2.85 16.94 -5.06
CA LYS A 90 -3.19 15.54 -5.33
C LYS A 90 -3.77 15.33 -6.73
N GLU A 91 -4.64 16.24 -7.17
CA GLU A 91 -5.32 16.17 -8.47
C GLU A 91 -4.30 16.38 -9.60
N ASP A 92 -3.44 17.38 -9.44
CA ASP A 92 -2.36 17.70 -10.37
C ASP A 92 -1.34 16.54 -10.47
N ALA A 93 -1.03 15.86 -9.36
CA ALA A 93 -0.15 14.68 -9.34
C ALA A 93 -0.79 13.43 -9.98
N ALA A 94 -2.09 13.21 -9.74
CA ALA A 94 -2.85 12.13 -10.36
C ALA A 94 -2.94 12.35 -11.88
N PHE A 95 -3.24 13.57 -12.30
CA PHE A 95 -3.25 13.97 -13.71
C PHE A 95 -1.88 13.78 -14.37
N PHE A 96 -0.79 14.17 -13.71
CA PHE A 96 0.55 13.91 -14.23
C PHE A 96 0.84 12.42 -14.44
N CYS A 97 0.39 11.57 -13.51
CA CYS A 97 0.55 10.11 -13.63
C CYS A 97 -0.35 9.50 -14.72
N HIS A 98 -1.55 10.05 -14.92
CA HIS A 98 -2.44 9.70 -16.02
C HIS A 98 -1.75 9.93 -17.37
N GLU A 99 -1.24 11.14 -17.58
CA GLU A 99 -0.53 11.50 -18.82
C GLU A 99 0.74 10.65 -19.03
N LEU A 100 1.50 10.40 -17.96
CA LEU A 100 2.76 9.67 -18.06
C LEU A 100 2.59 8.15 -18.28
N LEU A 101 1.55 7.55 -17.70
CA LEU A 101 1.35 6.10 -17.70
C LEU A 101 0.28 5.64 -18.69
N GLU A 102 -0.44 6.56 -19.34
CA GLU A 102 -1.49 6.29 -20.32
C GLU A 102 -2.63 5.39 -19.80
N PHE A 103 -2.94 5.48 -18.49
CA PHE A 103 -4.11 4.82 -17.87
C PHE A 103 -5.29 5.77 -17.77
N ASP A 104 -6.50 5.29 -17.51
CA ASP A 104 -7.65 6.17 -17.27
C ASP A 104 -7.47 7.04 -16.00
N ALA A 105 -7.95 8.29 -16.03
CA ALA A 105 -7.78 9.22 -14.91
C ALA A 105 -8.42 8.70 -13.61
N ILE A 106 -9.60 8.08 -13.71
CA ILE A 106 -10.31 7.50 -12.56
C ILE A 106 -9.50 6.33 -11.99
N GLU A 107 -8.89 5.49 -12.84
CA GLU A 107 -8.04 4.38 -12.38
C GLU A 107 -6.80 4.85 -11.62
N ILE A 108 -6.20 5.98 -12.02
CA ILE A 108 -5.06 6.58 -11.34
C ILE A 108 -5.50 7.22 -10.03
N GLU A 109 -6.59 7.99 -10.02
CA GLU A 109 -7.13 8.58 -8.79
C GLU A 109 -7.50 7.51 -7.75
N MET A 110 -8.11 6.40 -8.18
CA MET A 110 -8.39 5.26 -7.31
C MET A 110 -7.11 4.64 -6.74
N ALA A 111 -6.02 4.60 -7.52
CA ALA A 111 -4.73 4.10 -7.05
C ALA A 111 -4.07 5.01 -6.00
N PHE A 112 -4.39 6.31 -6.01
CA PHE A 112 -3.96 7.32 -5.02
C PHE A 112 -4.88 7.38 -3.78
N HIS A 113 -6.00 6.66 -3.79
CA HIS A 113 -6.92 6.68 -2.65
C HIS A 113 -6.31 5.98 -1.43
N GLU A 114 -6.73 6.38 -0.22
CA GLU A 114 -6.29 5.90 1.09
C GLU A 114 -6.52 4.38 1.34
N GLY A 115 -6.92 3.63 0.31
CA GLY A 115 -7.13 2.18 0.26
C GLY A 115 -5.96 1.37 -0.29
N SER A 116 -5.03 2.02 -1.01
CA SER A 116 -4.00 1.34 -1.79
C SER A 116 -2.98 0.62 -0.90
N PRO A 117 -2.71 -0.69 -1.12
CA PRO A 117 -1.85 -1.48 -0.25
C PRO A 117 -0.35 -1.14 -0.34
N ILE A 118 0.09 -0.35 -1.33
CA ILE A 118 1.53 -0.12 -1.58
C ILE A 118 1.90 1.36 -1.73
N LEU A 119 0.97 2.23 -2.10
CA LEU A 119 1.26 3.61 -2.48
C LEU A 119 0.54 4.57 -1.55
N ILE A 120 1.03 4.72 -0.32
CA ILE A 120 0.62 5.80 0.57
C ILE A 120 1.79 6.12 1.52
N ASP A 121 2.51 7.21 1.28
CA ASP A 121 3.20 7.92 2.36
C ASP A 121 2.90 9.41 2.27
N THR A 122 1.99 9.87 3.13
CA THR A 122 1.62 11.29 3.32
C THR A 122 2.52 11.97 4.34
N ALA A 123 3.79 11.56 4.45
CA ALA A 123 4.75 12.16 5.36
C ALA A 123 5.24 13.53 4.84
N GLY A 124 4.41 14.55 5.06
CA GLY A 124 4.82 15.95 5.28
C GLY A 124 5.46 16.70 4.12
N GLY A 125 4.67 17.57 3.48
CA GLY A 125 5.07 18.48 2.41
C GLY A 125 4.30 18.16 1.14
N HIS A 126 3.62 19.15 0.54
CA HIS A 126 2.72 18.98 -0.61
C HIS A 126 3.33 19.64 -1.87
N ASP A 127 4.64 19.48 -2.08
CA ASP A 127 5.37 20.32 -3.04
C ASP A 127 6.11 19.55 -4.13
N CYS A 128 5.92 18.23 -4.29
CA CYS A 128 6.39 17.52 -5.49
C CYS A 128 5.71 16.16 -5.73
N LEU A 129 5.72 15.69 -6.98
CA LEU A 129 5.19 14.38 -7.42
C LEU A 129 5.64 13.22 -6.51
N MET A 130 6.92 13.19 -6.13
CA MET A 130 7.49 12.10 -5.32
C MET A 130 6.87 11.99 -3.93
N GLN A 131 6.22 13.03 -3.42
CA GLN A 131 5.51 12.97 -2.14
C GLN A 131 4.12 12.33 -2.27
N TRP A 132 3.55 12.32 -3.48
CA TRP A 132 2.24 11.72 -3.75
C TRP A 132 2.33 10.23 -4.11
N ILE A 133 3.44 9.82 -4.73
CA ILE A 133 3.64 8.46 -5.23
C ILE A 133 4.88 7.78 -4.60
N ASP A 134 5.06 7.86 -3.28
CA ASP A 134 6.15 7.14 -2.60
C ASP A 134 5.66 5.87 -1.91
N PHE A 135 6.62 5.01 -1.57
CA PHE A 135 6.37 3.90 -0.66
C PHE A 135 6.21 4.39 0.78
N PRO A 136 5.34 3.76 1.59
CA PRO A 136 5.31 3.92 3.04
C PRO A 136 6.73 3.90 3.63
N GLY A 137 7.02 4.79 4.59
CA GLY A 137 8.35 4.92 5.20
C GLY A 137 9.09 3.61 5.50
N PRO A 138 8.46 2.60 6.14
CA PRO A 138 9.09 1.30 6.39
C PRO A 138 9.53 0.58 5.11
N ILE A 139 8.65 0.49 4.10
CA ILE A 139 8.92 -0.11 2.80
C ILE A 139 10.03 0.67 2.08
N ARG A 140 9.92 2.01 2.05
CA ARG A 140 10.90 2.88 1.42
C ARG A 140 12.31 2.70 1.98
N ARG A 141 12.44 2.60 3.31
CA ARG A 141 13.75 2.40 3.96
C ARG A 141 14.37 1.06 3.57
N ARG A 142 13.61 -0.04 3.61
CA ARG A 142 14.07 -1.36 3.20
C ARG A 142 14.56 -1.38 1.76
N ILE A 143 13.77 -0.82 0.84
CA ILE A 143 14.11 -0.73 -0.58
C ILE A 143 15.36 0.12 -0.79
N ARG A 144 15.42 1.32 -0.20
CA ARG A 144 16.61 2.20 -0.33
C ARG A 144 17.86 1.53 0.21
N SER A 145 17.76 0.81 1.32
CA SER A 145 18.88 0.05 1.89
C SER A 145 19.42 -0.97 0.90
N LYS A 146 18.55 -1.82 0.34
CA LYS A 146 18.92 -2.86 -0.64
C LYS A 146 19.42 -2.31 -1.97
N LEU A 147 18.77 -1.26 -2.48
CA LEU A 147 19.21 -0.59 -3.69
C LEU A 147 20.62 0.00 -3.55
N ARG A 148 20.97 0.49 -2.35
CA ARG A 148 22.33 1.00 -2.06
C ARG A 148 23.37 -0.11 -1.97
N THR A 149 23.01 -1.29 -1.46
CA THR A 149 23.93 -2.45 -1.38
C THR A 149 24.03 -3.23 -2.69
N GLY A 150 23.16 -2.94 -3.67
CA GLY A 150 23.12 -3.64 -4.96
C GLY A 150 22.44 -5.00 -4.90
N GLU A 151 21.70 -5.28 -3.82
CA GLU A 151 20.95 -6.53 -3.65
C GLU A 151 19.73 -6.57 -4.57
N THR A 152 19.37 -7.78 -5.01
CA THR A 152 18.13 -8.01 -5.75
C THR A 152 16.91 -7.81 -4.85
N LEU A 153 15.96 -7.00 -5.30
CA LEU A 153 14.68 -6.81 -4.63
C LEU A 153 13.75 -8.00 -4.86
N VAL A 154 13.10 -8.46 -3.80
CA VAL A 154 12.10 -9.54 -3.84
C VAL A 154 10.80 -9.10 -3.18
N ALA A 155 9.69 -9.80 -3.42
CA ALA A 155 8.38 -9.39 -2.93
C ALA A 155 8.33 -9.24 -1.39
N ASN A 156 9.03 -10.12 -0.66
CA ASN A 156 9.07 -10.07 0.81
C ASN A 156 9.69 -8.77 1.35
N ASP A 157 10.54 -8.08 0.57
CA ASP A 157 11.09 -6.78 0.98
C ASP A 157 10.01 -5.72 1.20
N PHE A 158 8.86 -5.90 0.54
CA PHE A 158 7.67 -5.05 0.64
C PHE A 158 6.66 -5.64 1.62
N LEU A 159 6.38 -6.94 1.50
CA LEU A 159 5.32 -7.60 2.28
C LEU A 159 5.63 -7.62 3.78
N ASP A 160 6.88 -7.88 4.16
CA ASP A 160 7.29 -8.01 5.56
C ASP A 160 7.18 -6.69 6.35
N ALA A 161 7.10 -5.55 5.65
CA ALA A 161 6.85 -4.24 6.25
C ALA A 161 5.35 -3.94 6.43
N LEU A 162 4.47 -4.67 5.73
CA LEU A 162 3.01 -4.52 5.80
C LEU A 162 2.40 -5.48 6.82
N PHE A 163 2.85 -6.73 6.81
CA PHE A 163 2.41 -7.77 7.72
C PHE A 163 3.48 -8.86 7.80
N CYS A 164 3.48 -9.63 8.88
CA CYS A 164 4.41 -10.73 9.05
C CYS A 164 3.69 -11.98 9.56
N ARG A 165 4.27 -13.15 9.35
CA ARG A 165 3.76 -14.37 9.96
C ARG A 165 3.89 -14.24 11.48
N ALA A 166 2.80 -14.45 12.20
CA ALA A 166 2.82 -14.42 13.65
C ALA A 166 3.76 -15.52 14.18
N PRO A 167 4.52 -15.27 15.25
CA PRO A 167 5.26 -16.33 15.92
C PRO A 167 4.29 -17.37 16.50
N ALA A 168 4.80 -18.59 16.72
CA ALA A 168 4.01 -19.65 17.32
C ALA A 168 3.37 -19.20 18.65
N ALA A 169 2.17 -19.70 18.93
CA ALA A 169 1.53 -19.41 20.20
C ALA A 169 2.37 -19.98 21.34
N LYS A 170 2.54 -19.20 22.40
CA LYS A 170 3.21 -19.68 23.62
C LYS A 170 2.25 -20.43 24.55
N LEU A 171 0.95 -20.25 24.31
CA LEU A 171 -0.16 -20.82 25.08
C LEU A 171 -1.06 -21.62 24.15
N GLN A 172 -1.70 -22.64 24.69
CA GLN A 172 -2.77 -23.41 24.05
C GLN A 172 -4.13 -22.86 24.47
N LEU A 173 -5.20 -23.20 23.73
CA LEU A 173 -6.55 -22.76 24.09
C LEU A 173 -6.97 -23.21 25.50
N ALA A 174 -6.50 -24.37 25.95
CA ALA A 174 -6.77 -24.90 27.29
C ALA A 174 -6.14 -24.08 28.43
N ASP A 175 -5.15 -23.22 28.13
CA ASP A 175 -4.49 -22.37 29.13
C ASP A 175 -5.32 -21.10 29.46
N PHE A 176 -6.37 -20.82 28.69
CA PHE A 176 -7.24 -19.67 28.89
C PHE A 176 -8.51 -20.08 29.63
N PRO A 177 -8.87 -19.41 30.75
CA PRO A 177 -10.12 -19.69 31.46
C PRO A 177 -11.34 -19.41 30.58
N ASP A 178 -12.26 -20.36 30.48
CA ASP A 178 -13.48 -20.25 29.67
C ASP A 178 -14.77 -20.52 30.47
N PRO A 179 -15.05 -19.77 31.55
CA PRO A 179 -16.23 -19.99 32.39
C PRO A 179 -17.55 -19.72 31.65
N SER A 180 -17.54 -18.85 30.63
CA SER A 180 -18.70 -18.49 29.80
C SER A 180 -18.84 -19.31 28.52
N GLY A 181 -17.84 -20.14 28.17
CA GLY A 181 -17.84 -20.92 26.92
C GLY A 181 -17.54 -20.08 25.65
N GLU A 182 -17.02 -18.87 25.81
CA GLU A 182 -16.66 -17.95 24.72
C GLU A 182 -15.51 -18.49 23.87
N ILE A 183 -14.52 -19.15 24.48
CA ILE A 183 -13.38 -19.72 23.74
C ILE A 183 -13.83 -20.93 22.93
N ALA A 184 -14.68 -21.77 23.51
CA ALA A 184 -15.31 -22.88 22.79
C ALA A 184 -16.22 -22.39 21.64
N LEU A 185 -16.92 -21.27 21.81
CA LEU A 185 -17.70 -20.62 20.75
C LEU A 185 -16.80 -20.07 19.64
N LEU A 186 -15.74 -19.33 20.00
CA LEU A 186 -14.74 -18.78 19.10
C LEU A 186 -14.12 -19.88 18.22
N HIS A 187 -13.66 -20.97 18.82
CA HIS A 187 -13.05 -22.08 18.10
C HIS A 187 -14.01 -22.69 17.06
N ARG A 188 -15.25 -23.02 17.48
CA ARG A 188 -16.26 -23.58 16.58
C ARG A 188 -16.64 -22.61 15.45
N TYR A 189 -16.78 -21.33 15.76
CA TYR A 189 -17.10 -20.31 14.78
C TYR A 189 -16.01 -20.17 13.72
N LEU A 190 -14.75 -20.06 14.15
CA LEU A 190 -13.60 -19.99 13.24
C LEU A 190 -13.42 -21.26 12.43
N GLN A 191 -13.58 -22.44 13.05
CA GLN A 191 -13.54 -23.72 12.34
C GLN A 191 -14.55 -23.76 11.20
N GLN A 192 -15.81 -23.38 11.47
CA GLN A 192 -16.84 -23.32 10.45
C GLN A 192 -16.52 -22.32 9.33
N CYS A 193 -15.89 -21.18 9.67
CA CYS A 193 -15.46 -20.20 8.67
C CYS A 193 -14.31 -20.70 7.79
N LEU A 194 -13.45 -21.60 8.30
CA LEU A 194 -12.40 -22.23 7.50
C LEU A 194 -12.94 -23.36 6.61
N GLU A 195 -13.90 -24.15 7.12
CA GLU A 195 -14.56 -25.23 6.36
C GLU A 195 -15.52 -24.70 5.28
N SER A 196 -16.13 -23.54 5.51
CA SER A 196 -16.99 -22.85 4.56
C SER A 196 -16.61 -21.36 4.52
N PRO A 197 -15.60 -21.01 3.69
CA PRO A 197 -15.08 -19.66 3.58
C PRO A 197 -16.18 -18.64 3.32
N ARG A 198 -16.26 -17.63 4.18
CA ARG A 198 -17.13 -16.46 4.03
C ARG A 198 -16.29 -15.20 4.12
N ALA A 199 -16.55 -14.25 3.23
CA ALA A 199 -15.93 -12.93 3.32
C ALA A 199 -16.48 -12.17 4.54
N GLY A 200 -15.64 -11.31 5.14
CA GLY A 200 -16.08 -10.37 6.18
C GLY A 200 -16.21 -10.94 7.59
N VAL A 201 -15.55 -12.06 7.90
CA VAL A 201 -15.48 -12.60 9.27
C VAL A 201 -14.51 -11.74 10.09
N ASN A 202 -15.05 -10.97 11.04
CA ASN A 202 -14.27 -10.08 11.89
C ASN A 202 -14.56 -10.37 13.36
N LEU A 203 -13.50 -10.43 14.16
CA LEU A 203 -13.59 -10.69 15.61
C LEU A 203 -12.85 -9.61 16.36
N LEU A 204 -13.50 -9.05 17.38
CA LEU A 204 -12.91 -8.08 18.29
C LEU A 204 -12.62 -8.76 19.63
N LEU A 205 -11.34 -8.91 19.95
CA LEU A 205 -10.89 -9.32 21.29
C LEU A 205 -10.66 -8.07 22.13
N PHE A 206 -11.47 -7.86 23.17
CA PHE A 206 -11.39 -6.70 24.05
C PHE A 206 -11.10 -7.11 25.50
N GLY A 207 -10.39 -6.26 26.23
CA GLY A 207 -10.07 -6.46 27.65
C GLY A 207 -8.84 -5.67 28.08
N PRO A 208 -8.54 -5.61 29.39
CA PRO A 208 -7.40 -4.88 29.94
C PRO A 208 -6.05 -5.23 29.27
N PRO A 209 -5.07 -4.32 29.22
CA PRO A 209 -3.73 -4.64 28.70
C PRO A 209 -3.11 -5.80 29.50
N GLY A 210 -2.35 -6.66 28.82
CA GLY A 210 -1.68 -7.80 29.46
C GLY A 210 -2.54 -9.06 29.67
N THR A 211 -3.83 -9.06 29.34
CA THR A 211 -4.72 -10.25 29.49
C THR A 211 -4.53 -11.34 28.43
N GLY A 212 -3.48 -11.27 27.62
CA GLY A 212 -3.16 -12.33 26.65
C GLY A 212 -3.98 -12.35 25.37
N LYS A 213 -4.72 -11.29 25.02
CA LYS A 213 -5.52 -11.21 23.76
C LYS A 213 -4.76 -11.65 22.50
N THR A 214 -3.54 -11.15 22.30
CA THR A 214 -2.68 -11.54 21.17
C THR A 214 -2.28 -13.01 21.25
N GLN A 215 -2.02 -13.53 22.45
CA GLN A 215 -1.73 -14.96 22.63
C GLN A 215 -2.96 -15.83 22.35
N LEU A 216 -4.16 -15.39 22.75
CA LEU A 216 -5.42 -16.09 22.47
C LEU A 216 -5.67 -16.18 20.95
N ALA A 217 -5.45 -15.08 20.21
CA ALA A 217 -5.57 -15.09 18.75
C ALA A 217 -4.62 -16.09 18.10
N ARG A 218 -3.33 -16.09 18.50
CA ARG A 218 -2.33 -17.07 18.02
C ARG A 218 -2.71 -18.51 18.38
N ALA A 219 -3.15 -18.74 19.61
CA ALA A 219 -3.55 -20.05 20.09
C ALA A 219 -4.76 -20.60 19.32
N ALA A 220 -5.74 -19.75 19.02
CA ALA A 220 -6.90 -20.12 18.21
C ALA A 220 -6.50 -20.54 16.79
N CYS A 221 -5.65 -19.76 16.11
CA CYS A 221 -5.13 -20.15 14.80
C CYS A 221 -4.36 -21.47 14.85
N GLN A 222 -3.47 -21.64 15.84
CA GLN A 222 -2.68 -22.85 15.99
C GLN A 222 -3.53 -24.09 16.26
N ALA A 223 -4.58 -23.99 17.09
CA ALA A 223 -5.51 -25.07 17.36
C ALA A 223 -6.28 -25.53 16.10
N LEU A 224 -6.52 -24.60 15.18
CA LEU A 224 -7.19 -24.86 13.90
C LEU A 224 -6.21 -25.26 12.77
N GLY A 225 -4.90 -25.34 13.05
CA GLY A 225 -3.88 -25.58 12.03
C GLY A 225 -3.74 -24.43 11.00
N ALA A 226 -4.26 -23.25 11.32
CA ALA A 226 -4.21 -22.07 10.46
C ALA A 226 -2.92 -21.28 10.65
N ILE A 227 -2.51 -20.57 9.59
CA ILE A 227 -1.38 -19.63 9.65
C ILE A 227 -1.91 -18.29 10.15
N ALA A 228 -1.34 -17.80 11.26
CA ALA A 228 -1.60 -16.46 11.75
C ALA A 228 -0.66 -15.44 11.09
N PHE A 229 -1.22 -14.31 10.68
CA PHE A 229 -0.48 -13.12 10.25
C PHE A 229 -0.78 -11.96 11.19
N GLU A 230 0.21 -11.11 11.40
CA GLU A 230 0.14 -9.93 12.26
C GLU A 230 0.56 -8.68 11.50
N VAL A 231 -0.09 -7.57 11.80
CA VAL A 231 0.30 -6.25 11.33
C VAL A 231 1.25 -5.64 12.37
N PRO A 232 2.48 -5.27 11.99
CA PRO A 232 3.41 -4.61 12.89
C PRO A 232 2.81 -3.35 13.52
N THR A 233 3.20 -3.05 14.75
CA THR A 233 2.86 -1.79 15.43
C THR A 233 3.99 -0.78 15.40
N GLU A 234 5.19 -1.24 15.07
CA GLU A 234 6.44 -0.50 15.00
C GLU A 234 7.16 -0.88 13.70
N ASP A 235 8.01 0.00 13.22
CA ASP A 235 8.89 -0.27 12.08
C ASP A 235 10.23 -0.90 12.50
N ASP A 236 11.13 -1.08 11.53
CA ASP A 236 12.47 -1.66 11.76
C ASP A 236 13.35 -0.82 12.70
N ASP A 237 13.07 0.47 12.86
CA ASP A 237 13.78 1.40 13.74
C ASP A 237 13.13 1.45 15.14
N GLN A 238 12.09 0.63 15.39
CA GLN A 238 11.26 0.63 16.60
C GLN A 238 10.38 1.89 16.77
N ASP A 239 10.21 2.65 15.68
CA ASP A 239 9.30 3.80 15.70
C ASP A 239 7.85 3.33 15.54
N PRO A 240 6.89 3.90 16.30
CA PRO A 240 5.48 3.53 16.18
C PRO A 240 4.90 3.81 14.79
N LEU A 241 4.17 2.82 14.25
CA LEU A 241 3.41 2.98 13.01
C LEU A 241 2.11 3.74 13.24
N CYS A 242 1.80 4.65 12.33
CA CYS A 242 0.54 5.41 12.39
C CYS A 242 -0.69 4.53 12.06
N SER A 243 -1.89 5.04 12.29
CA SER A 243 -3.15 4.32 12.00
C SER A 243 -3.28 3.95 10.52
N GLN A 244 -2.92 4.85 9.62
CA GLN A 244 -3.00 4.64 8.16
C GLN A 244 -2.05 3.52 7.71
N GLN A 245 -0.81 3.50 8.20
CA GLN A 245 0.17 2.45 7.90
C GLN A 245 -0.30 1.07 8.39
N ARG A 246 -0.83 1.00 9.62
CA ARG A 246 -1.39 -0.25 10.16
C ARG A 246 -2.62 -0.71 9.37
N LEU A 247 -3.48 0.21 8.94
CA LEU A 247 -4.63 -0.12 8.12
C LEU A 247 -4.22 -0.64 6.74
N ALA A 248 -3.21 -0.05 6.11
CA ALA A 248 -2.63 -0.53 4.86
C ALA A 248 -2.08 -1.96 5.02
N GLY A 249 -1.32 -2.21 6.10
CA GLY A 249 -0.84 -3.54 6.46
C GLY A 249 -1.96 -4.58 6.63
N PHE A 250 -3.03 -4.20 7.35
CA PHE A 250 -4.21 -5.06 7.53
C PHE A 250 -4.88 -5.40 6.19
N ARG A 251 -5.08 -4.41 5.31
CA ARG A 251 -5.68 -4.64 3.98
C ARG A 251 -4.81 -5.54 3.12
N ALA A 252 -3.50 -5.33 3.14
CA ALA A 252 -2.53 -6.15 2.44
C ALA A 252 -2.57 -7.61 2.91
N ALA A 253 -2.67 -7.85 4.22
CA ALA A 253 -2.81 -9.19 4.79
C ALA A 253 -4.11 -9.87 4.36
N GLN A 254 -5.23 -9.13 4.32
CA GLN A 254 -6.52 -9.64 3.84
C GLN A 254 -6.51 -10.01 2.35
N ALA A 255 -5.75 -9.27 1.52
CA ALA A 255 -5.62 -9.56 0.09
C ALA A 255 -4.84 -10.86 -0.18
N GLN A 256 -3.86 -11.20 0.67
CA GLN A 256 -3.09 -12.43 0.55
C GLN A 256 -3.89 -13.68 0.96
N ALA A 257 -4.79 -13.55 1.95
CA ALA A 257 -5.44 -14.68 2.61
C ALA A 257 -6.64 -15.29 1.82
N GLN A 258 -6.92 -14.81 0.61
CA GLN A 258 -8.03 -15.23 -0.24
C GLN A 258 -7.52 -15.82 -1.56
#